data_AF-A0A4S8JH03-F1
#
_entry.id   AF-A0A4S8JH03-F1
#
_cell.length_a   1.000
_cell.length_b   1.000
_cell.length_c   1.000
_cell.angle_alpha   90.00
_cell.angle_beta   90.00
_cell.angle_gamma   90.00
#
_symmetry.space_group_name_H-M   'P 1'
#
loop_
_entity.id
_entity.type
_entity.pdbx_description
1 polymer ?
#
loop_
_entity_poly.entity_id
_entity_poly.type
_entity_poly.pdbx_seq_one_letter_code
_entity_poly.pdbx_strand_id
1 'polypeptide(L)'
;MALASGSSLLPRHHPLPCSSSAGGQAYLPSLVRAGQRRAPSRPISAVHAAEPAKNPVKTKEPAPVTETKPGKWSVDSWKAKKAIQLPEYPDKAELESVLRTIENFPPIVFAGEARHLEERLADAALGKAFLLQGGDCAESFKEFNANNIRDTFRILLQMGAVLMFGGQMPVVKVGRLAGQFAKPRSEPFEEKDGVKLPSYRGDNINGDAFNEKSRVPDPQRMIRAYCQAAATLNLLRAFATGGYAAMQRVTQWNLDFTEHSEQGDR
;
A
#
# COMPACT_ATOMS: atom_id res chain seq x y z
N MET A 1 27.54 -47.04 29.27
CA MET A 1 26.45 -47.97 29.69
C MET A 1 25.14 -47.25 29.43
N ALA A 2 24.39 -47.49 28.33
CA ALA A 2 23.58 -48.69 28.02
C ALA A 2 22.51 -48.94 29.11
N LEU A 3 21.21 -49.14 28.90
CA LEU A 3 20.27 -49.35 27.77
C LEU A 3 18.85 -49.17 28.38
N ALA A 4 17.91 -48.48 27.71
CA ALA A 4 16.70 -49.01 27.05
C ALA A 4 15.59 -49.69 27.89
N SER A 5 14.35 -49.19 27.70
CA SER A 5 13.01 -49.84 27.69
C SER A 5 12.00 -48.90 28.37
N GLY A 6 10.88 -48.46 27.80
CA GLY A 6 10.07 -48.98 26.71
C GLY A 6 8.69 -49.35 27.27
N SER A 7 7.66 -48.53 27.01
CA SER A 7 6.26 -48.97 26.92
C SER A 7 5.38 -47.87 26.33
N SER A 8 4.88 -48.19 25.14
CA SER A 8 3.92 -47.47 24.32
C SER A 8 2.50 -47.81 24.76
N LEU A 9 1.62 -46.81 24.87
CA LEU A 9 0.17 -47.01 24.98
C LEU A 9 -0.55 -46.01 24.05
N LEU A 10 -0.72 -46.43 22.80
CA LEU A 10 -1.68 -45.86 21.85
C LEU A 10 -3.06 -46.49 22.08
N PRO A 11 -4.17 -45.72 22.14
CA PRO A 11 -5.51 -46.26 21.99
C PRO A 11 -5.83 -46.54 20.52
N ARG A 12 -6.39 -47.72 20.29
CA ARG A 12 -6.74 -48.30 18.99
C ARG A 12 -7.93 -47.61 18.31
N HIS A 13 -7.84 -47.49 17.00
CA HIS A 13 -8.95 -47.22 16.09
C HIS A 13 -10.03 -48.32 16.16
N HIS A 14 -11.30 -47.92 16.25
CA HIS A 14 -12.45 -48.74 15.86
C HIS A 14 -13.12 -48.10 14.63
N PRO A 15 -13.25 -48.81 13.50
CA PRO A 15 -14.02 -48.34 12.35
C PRO A 15 -15.51 -48.65 12.55
N LEU A 16 -16.37 -47.67 12.33
CA LEU A 16 -17.82 -47.85 12.24
C LEU A 16 -18.20 -48.40 10.85
N PRO A 17 -19.29 -49.20 10.74
CA PRO A 17 -19.60 -49.95 9.54
C PRO A 17 -20.26 -49.10 8.46
N CYS A 18 -19.87 -49.39 7.22
CA CYS A 18 -20.52 -48.94 5.99
C CYS A 18 -21.77 -49.79 5.76
N SER A 19 -22.96 -49.19 5.76
CA SER A 19 -24.20 -49.86 5.35
C SER A 19 -24.63 -49.37 3.97
N SER A 20 -24.54 -50.26 3.01
CA SER A 20 -25.17 -50.20 1.69
C SER A 20 -26.66 -50.55 1.78
N SER A 21 -27.55 -49.71 1.24
CA SER A 21 -28.86 -50.16 0.77
C SER A 21 -29.37 -49.28 -0.37
N ALA A 22 -29.41 -49.92 -1.54
CA ALA A 22 -30.38 -49.83 -2.64
C ALA A 22 -31.32 -48.62 -2.78
N GLY A 23 -31.30 -48.05 -3.99
CA GLY A 23 -32.47 -48.08 -4.89
C GLY A 23 -33.66 -47.21 -4.52
N GLY A 24 -33.70 -46.00 -5.08
CA GLY A 24 -34.89 -45.17 -5.13
C GLY A 24 -34.78 -44.09 -6.20
N GLN A 25 -35.17 -44.42 -7.44
CA GLN A 25 -35.51 -43.42 -8.46
C GLN A 25 -36.71 -42.61 -7.95
N ALA A 26 -36.47 -41.34 -7.60
CA ALA A 26 -37.54 -40.38 -7.37
C ALA A 26 -37.44 -39.30 -8.45
N TYR A 27 -38.48 -39.27 -9.28
CA TYR A 27 -38.72 -38.32 -10.35
C TYR A 27 -38.69 -36.87 -9.83
N LEU A 28 -37.92 -36.03 -10.54
CA LEU A 28 -37.93 -34.58 -10.43
C LEU A 28 -39.32 -34.00 -10.82
N PRO A 29 -39.89 -33.08 -10.04
CA PRO A 29 -40.77 -32.06 -10.60
C PRO A 29 -39.91 -30.90 -11.10
N SER A 30 -39.97 -30.66 -12.40
CA SER A 30 -39.40 -29.48 -13.05
C SER A 30 -40.16 -28.21 -12.63
N LEU A 31 -39.63 -27.49 -11.64
CA LEU A 31 -40.03 -26.11 -11.40
C LEU A 31 -39.23 -25.20 -12.35
N VAL A 32 -39.74 -25.08 -13.57
CA VAL A 32 -39.40 -23.98 -14.48
C VAL A 32 -39.88 -22.68 -13.83
N ARG A 33 -38.99 -22.03 -13.07
CA ARG A 33 -39.24 -20.68 -12.58
C ARG A 33 -39.00 -19.73 -13.75
N ALA A 34 -40.09 -19.23 -14.31
CA ALA A 34 -40.11 -18.21 -15.34
C ALA A 34 -39.14 -17.06 -14.98
N GLY A 35 -38.33 -16.65 -15.96
CA GLY A 35 -37.29 -15.65 -15.79
C GLY A 35 -37.82 -14.34 -15.22
N GLN A 36 -37.41 -14.02 -13.99
CA GLN A 36 -37.49 -12.66 -13.48
C GLN A 36 -36.42 -11.83 -14.21
N ARG A 37 -36.86 -10.99 -15.15
CA ARG A 37 -36.02 -9.94 -15.73
C ARG A 37 -35.46 -9.09 -14.59
N ARG A 38 -34.14 -9.13 -14.37
CA ARG A 38 -33.45 -8.17 -13.50
C ARG A 38 -33.70 -6.78 -14.07
N ALA A 39 -34.31 -5.90 -13.28
CA ALA A 39 -34.42 -4.49 -13.61
C ALA A 39 -33.01 -3.90 -13.83
N PRO A 40 -32.82 -2.96 -14.76
CA PRO A 40 -31.53 -2.30 -14.94
C PRO A 40 -31.15 -1.57 -13.65
N SER A 41 -29.99 -1.89 -13.09
CA SER A 41 -29.42 -1.20 -11.94
C SER A 41 -29.18 0.27 -12.32
N ARG A 42 -29.84 1.19 -11.62
CA ARG A 42 -29.53 2.62 -11.75
C ARG A 42 -28.11 2.86 -11.22
N PRO A 43 -27.27 3.62 -11.93
CA PRO A 43 -25.99 4.05 -11.37
C PRO A 43 -26.27 4.90 -10.11
N ILE A 44 -25.50 4.66 -9.05
CA ILE A 44 -25.50 5.51 -7.86
C ILE A 44 -24.97 6.87 -8.29
N SER A 45 -25.85 7.87 -8.37
CA SER A 45 -25.46 9.25 -8.64
C SER A 45 -25.09 9.92 -7.32
N ALA A 46 -23.88 10.46 -7.22
CA ALA A 46 -23.45 11.21 -6.06
C ALA A 46 -24.40 12.41 -5.85
N VAL A 47 -24.89 12.59 -4.61
CA VAL A 47 -25.91 13.59 -4.26
C VAL A 47 -25.44 15.04 -4.44
N HIS A 48 -24.14 15.25 -4.70
CA HIS A 48 -23.54 16.52 -5.11
C HIS A 48 -22.47 16.30 -6.20
N ALA A 49 -22.89 15.92 -7.41
CA ALA A 49 -22.06 16.14 -8.59
C ALA A 49 -22.13 17.65 -8.92
N ALA A 50 -20.98 18.32 -9.04
CA ALA A 50 -20.92 19.70 -9.49
C ALA A 50 -21.55 19.83 -10.88
N GLU A 51 -22.44 20.82 -11.06
CA GLU A 51 -23.08 21.05 -12.36
C GLU A 51 -22.04 21.42 -13.43
N PRO A 52 -22.15 20.90 -14.67
CA PRO A 52 -21.25 21.26 -15.74
C PRO A 52 -21.44 22.74 -16.13
N ALA A 53 -20.33 23.47 -16.25
CA ALA A 53 -20.32 24.89 -16.54
C ALA A 53 -21.03 25.23 -17.87
N LYS A 54 -21.94 26.22 -17.83
CA LYS A 54 -22.82 26.61 -18.95
C LYS A 54 -22.17 27.43 -20.09
N ASN A 55 -20.85 27.63 -20.09
CA ASN A 55 -20.17 28.37 -21.16
C ASN A 55 -18.87 27.68 -21.57
N PRO A 56 -18.68 27.28 -22.84
CA PRO A 56 -17.42 26.75 -23.30
C PRO A 56 -16.39 27.88 -23.39
N VAL A 57 -15.34 27.79 -22.59
CA VAL A 57 -14.13 28.60 -22.77
C VAL A 57 -13.53 28.20 -24.12
N LYS A 58 -13.43 29.14 -25.07
CA LYS A 58 -12.67 28.94 -26.31
C LYS A 58 -11.18 28.84 -25.95
N THR A 59 -10.70 27.61 -25.77
CA THR A 59 -9.29 27.32 -25.61
C THR A 59 -8.58 27.60 -26.93
N LYS A 60 -7.55 28.45 -26.90
CA LYS A 60 -6.60 28.59 -28.02
C LYS A 60 -6.03 27.20 -28.35
N GLU A 61 -6.00 26.88 -29.63
CA GLU A 61 -5.38 25.68 -30.18
C GLU A 61 -3.96 25.52 -29.60
N PRO A 62 -3.63 24.39 -28.94
CA PRO A 62 -2.30 24.18 -28.43
C PRO A 62 -1.32 24.14 -29.60
N ALA A 63 -0.21 24.88 -29.49
CA ALA A 63 0.89 24.83 -30.43
C ALA A 63 1.32 23.35 -30.64
N PRO A 64 1.75 22.98 -31.86
CA PRO A 64 2.10 21.61 -32.18
C PRO A 64 3.15 21.11 -31.19
N VAL A 65 2.76 20.13 -30.39
CA VAL A 65 3.65 19.42 -29.48
C VAL A 65 4.69 18.77 -30.37
N THR A 66 5.94 19.23 -30.28
CA THR A 66 7.05 18.63 -31.00
C THR A 66 7.17 17.22 -30.48
N GLU A 67 6.70 16.23 -31.25
CA GLU A 67 6.83 14.82 -30.92
C GLU A 67 8.32 14.45 -30.92
N THR A 68 8.96 14.61 -29.77
CA THR A 68 10.24 13.97 -29.52
C THR A 68 9.99 12.46 -29.55
N LYS A 69 10.47 11.77 -30.60
CA LYS A 69 10.46 10.30 -30.66
C LYS A 69 10.95 9.76 -29.31
N PRO A 70 10.17 8.93 -28.60
CA PRO A 70 10.63 8.36 -27.35
C PRO A 70 11.87 7.52 -27.68
N GLY A 71 13.02 7.96 -27.17
CA GLY A 71 14.25 7.18 -27.26
C GLY A 71 14.01 5.78 -26.65
N LYS A 72 14.79 4.79 -27.11
CA LYS A 72 14.72 3.43 -26.56
C LYS A 72 14.88 3.48 -25.04
N TRP A 73 13.93 2.93 -24.31
CA TRP A 73 13.95 2.92 -22.85
C TRP A 73 15.19 2.16 -22.32
N SER A 74 15.83 2.75 -21.32
CA SER A 74 16.88 2.13 -20.50
C SER A 74 16.80 2.69 -19.08
N VAL A 75 17.40 2.00 -18.11
CA VAL A 75 17.42 2.43 -16.70
C VAL A 75 17.99 3.85 -16.53
N ASP A 76 18.98 4.23 -17.34
CA ASP A 76 19.61 5.56 -17.29
C ASP A 76 18.94 6.63 -18.15
N SER A 77 17.96 6.27 -18.98
CA SER A 77 17.34 7.20 -19.94
C SER A 77 16.70 8.44 -19.29
N TRP A 78 16.32 8.36 -18.01
CA TRP A 78 15.77 9.49 -17.25
C TRP A 78 16.82 10.57 -16.92
N LYS A 79 18.10 10.22 -16.81
CA LYS A 79 19.19 11.17 -16.48
C LYS A 79 19.37 12.25 -17.54
N ALA A 80 18.95 11.98 -18.78
CA ALA A 80 18.95 12.92 -19.88
C ALA A 80 17.74 13.88 -19.88
N LYS A 81 16.78 13.71 -18.96
CA LYS A 81 15.57 14.54 -18.84
C LYS A 81 15.74 15.57 -17.73
N LYS A 82 15.00 16.68 -17.82
CA LYS A 82 14.99 17.72 -16.79
C LYS A 82 14.33 17.19 -15.50
N ALA A 83 15.09 17.13 -14.41
CA ALA A 83 14.60 16.77 -13.07
C ALA A 83 14.76 17.97 -12.12
N ILE A 84 13.69 18.36 -11.43
CA ILE A 84 13.60 19.65 -10.71
C ILE A 84 13.65 19.56 -9.18
N GLN A 85 13.70 18.35 -8.61
CA GLN A 85 13.64 18.12 -7.16
C GLN A 85 14.78 17.24 -6.63
N LEU A 86 15.78 16.94 -7.47
CA LEU A 86 16.93 16.15 -7.06
C LEU A 86 17.79 16.94 -6.06
N PRO A 87 18.31 16.27 -5.01
CA PRO A 87 19.30 16.88 -4.15
C PRO A 87 20.64 17.03 -4.86
N GLU A 88 21.40 18.05 -4.47
CA GLU A 88 22.79 18.23 -4.85
C GLU A 88 23.68 17.69 -3.72
N TYR A 89 24.27 16.53 -3.92
CA TYR A 89 25.20 15.94 -2.97
C TYR A 89 26.60 16.57 -3.12
N PRO A 90 27.27 16.93 -2.02
CA PRO A 90 28.57 17.60 -2.07
C PRO A 90 29.69 16.68 -2.58
N ASP A 91 29.65 15.39 -2.25
CA ASP A 91 30.62 14.38 -2.70
C ASP A 91 29.94 13.39 -3.68
N LYS A 92 30.36 13.46 -4.95
CA LYS A 92 29.87 12.56 -6.00
C LYS A 92 30.45 11.15 -5.88
N ALA A 93 31.69 11.01 -5.42
CA ALA A 93 32.32 9.70 -5.26
C ALA A 93 31.67 8.92 -4.10
N GLU A 94 31.31 9.62 -3.02
CA GLU A 94 30.52 9.03 -1.94
C GLU A 94 29.13 8.59 -2.42
N LEU A 95 28.44 9.45 -3.18
CA LEU A 95 27.15 9.10 -3.78
C LEU A 95 27.26 7.83 -4.64
N GLU A 96 28.24 7.75 -5.53
CA GLU A 96 28.48 6.57 -6.38
C GLU A 96 28.83 5.31 -5.57
N SER A 97 29.55 5.45 -4.46
CA SER A 97 29.83 4.35 -3.53
C SER A 97 28.54 3.81 -2.91
N VAL A 98 27.67 4.70 -2.43
CA VAL A 98 26.39 4.33 -1.83
C VAL A 98 25.45 3.68 -2.85
N LEU A 99 25.37 4.23 -4.07
CA LEU A 99 24.54 3.66 -5.13
C LEU A 99 24.98 2.22 -5.47
N ARG A 100 26.28 1.98 -5.63
CA ARG A 100 26.84 0.62 -5.83
C ARG A 100 26.53 -0.31 -4.67
N THR A 101 26.49 0.21 -3.45
CA THR A 101 26.13 -0.59 -2.26
C THR A 101 24.66 -1.03 -2.34
N ILE A 102 23.74 -0.12 -2.65
CA ILE A 102 22.30 -0.39 -2.75
C ILE A 102 21.97 -1.30 -3.94
N GLU A 103 22.69 -1.17 -5.06
CA GLU A 103 22.55 -2.07 -6.22
C GLU A 103 22.79 -3.55 -5.88
N ASN A 104 23.62 -3.84 -4.87
CA ASN A 104 23.91 -5.19 -4.41
C ASN A 104 22.94 -5.69 -3.33
N PHE A 105 22.02 -4.84 -2.85
CA PHE A 105 21.04 -5.25 -1.84
C PHE A 105 19.87 -6.02 -2.47
N PRO A 106 19.25 -6.95 -1.72
CA PRO A 106 18.04 -7.63 -2.17
C PRO A 106 16.91 -6.63 -2.49
N PRO A 107 16.07 -6.91 -3.50
CA PRO A 107 14.91 -6.07 -3.79
C PRO A 107 13.90 -6.11 -2.64
N ILE A 108 13.22 -4.99 -2.39
CA ILE A 108 12.20 -4.86 -1.34
C ILE A 108 10.91 -5.64 -1.70
N VAL A 109 10.57 -5.69 -2.99
CA VAL A 109 9.40 -6.41 -3.52
C VAL A 109 9.79 -7.32 -4.67
N PHE A 110 9.06 -8.43 -4.83
CA PHE A 110 9.24 -9.33 -5.95
C PHE A 110 8.42 -8.88 -7.16
N ALA A 111 8.91 -9.13 -8.38
CA ALA A 111 8.24 -8.69 -9.61
C ALA A 111 6.82 -9.29 -9.79
N GLY A 112 6.58 -10.50 -9.26
CA GLY A 112 5.25 -11.11 -9.26
C GLY A 112 4.23 -10.34 -8.41
N GLU A 113 4.67 -9.70 -7.33
CA GLU A 113 3.79 -8.91 -6.47
C GLU A 113 3.37 -7.60 -7.17
N ALA A 114 4.29 -6.99 -7.92
CA ALA A 114 3.99 -5.81 -8.72
C ALA A 114 2.97 -6.13 -9.84
N ARG A 115 3.14 -7.25 -10.55
CA ARG A 115 2.16 -7.71 -11.55
C ARG A 115 0.80 -8.03 -10.93
N HIS A 116 0.79 -8.68 -9.77
CA HIS A 116 -0.47 -8.95 -9.09
C HIS A 116 -1.17 -7.66 -8.62
N LEU A 117 -0.43 -6.64 -8.19
CA LEU A 117 -1.00 -5.33 -7.88
C LEU A 117 -1.56 -4.66 -9.14
N GLU A 118 -0.85 -4.73 -10.27
CA GLU A 118 -1.30 -4.19 -11.57
C GLU A 118 -2.64 -4.79 -12.00
N GLU A 119 -2.81 -6.12 -11.92
CA GLU A 119 -4.08 -6.81 -12.20
C GLU A 119 -5.22 -6.28 -11.32
N ARG A 120 -4.97 -6.10 -10.02
CA ARG A 120 -5.97 -5.58 -9.07
C ARG A 120 -6.31 -4.11 -9.30
N LEU A 121 -5.33 -3.31 -9.72
CA LEU A 121 -5.55 -1.92 -10.11
C LEU A 121 -6.34 -1.84 -11.42
N ALA A 122 -6.16 -2.77 -12.35
CA ALA A 122 -6.98 -2.88 -13.55
C ALA A 122 -8.46 -3.15 -13.20
N ASP A 123 -8.74 -4.02 -12.24
CA ASP A 123 -10.10 -4.22 -11.73
C ASP A 123 -10.68 -2.94 -11.13
N ALA A 124 -9.90 -2.17 -10.38
CA ALA A 124 -10.34 -0.89 -9.84
C ALA A 124 -10.63 0.14 -10.94
N ALA A 125 -9.78 0.21 -11.97
CA ALA A 125 -9.97 1.09 -13.13
C ALA A 125 -11.26 0.73 -13.92
N LEU A 126 -11.65 -0.54 -13.92
CA LEU A 126 -12.88 -1.03 -14.53
C LEU A 126 -14.11 -0.93 -13.60
N GLY A 127 -13.97 -0.35 -12.42
CA GLY A 127 -15.07 -0.21 -11.44
C GLY A 127 -15.48 -1.52 -10.77
N LYS A 128 -14.64 -2.55 -10.82
CA LYS A 128 -14.88 -3.86 -10.16
C LYS A 128 -14.30 -3.93 -8.75
N ALA A 129 -13.44 -2.99 -8.38
CA ALA A 129 -12.84 -2.86 -7.06
C ALA A 129 -12.65 -1.38 -6.70
N PHE A 130 -12.37 -1.10 -5.43
CA PHE A 130 -12.04 0.23 -4.94
C PHE A 130 -10.59 0.29 -4.46
N LEU A 131 -9.85 1.37 -4.77
CA LEU A 131 -8.49 1.58 -4.28
C LEU A 131 -8.51 2.40 -2.98
N LEU A 132 -8.02 1.81 -1.90
CA LEU A 132 -7.68 2.51 -0.66
C LEU A 132 -6.17 2.63 -0.56
N GLN A 133 -5.67 3.87 -0.65
CA GLN A 133 -4.26 4.18 -0.42
C GLN A 133 -4.11 5.15 0.76
N GLY A 134 -3.28 4.81 1.73
CA GLY A 134 -3.12 5.62 2.95
C GLY A 134 -1.86 5.27 3.73
N GLY A 135 -1.47 6.15 4.65
CA GLY A 135 -0.25 6.05 5.44
C GLY A 135 0.38 7.43 5.61
N ASP A 136 1.66 7.46 5.97
CA ASP A 136 2.33 8.69 6.37
C ASP A 136 2.51 9.67 5.20
N CYS A 137 2.52 10.96 5.53
CA CYS A 137 2.88 12.00 4.56
C CYS A 137 4.34 11.83 4.14
N ALA A 138 5.22 11.74 5.14
CA ALA A 138 6.63 11.38 5.01
C ALA A 138 7.02 10.52 6.22
N GLU A 139 7.56 9.33 5.97
CA GLU A 139 8.12 8.49 7.04
C GLU A 139 9.39 9.16 7.61
N SER A 140 9.60 9.01 8.92
CA SER A 140 10.81 9.49 9.59
C SER A 140 11.64 8.34 10.18
N PHE A 141 12.95 8.52 10.21
CA PHE A 141 13.88 7.65 10.91
C PHE A 141 13.76 7.72 12.43
N LYS A 142 13.20 8.80 12.98
CA LYS A 142 12.99 8.97 14.43
C LYS A 142 11.75 8.22 14.92
N GLU A 143 10.74 8.13 14.07
CA GLU A 143 9.45 7.52 14.39
C GLU A 143 9.38 6.03 13.97
N PHE A 144 10.55 5.39 13.85
CA PHE A 144 10.67 3.99 13.47
C PHE A 144 10.38 3.07 14.65
N ASN A 145 9.11 2.69 14.78
CA ASN A 145 8.59 1.86 15.86
C ASN A 145 7.56 0.86 15.32
N ALA A 146 7.62 -0.39 15.78
CA ALA A 146 6.65 -1.44 15.47
C ALA A 146 5.19 -1.06 15.78
N ASN A 147 4.94 -0.31 16.86
CA ASN A 147 3.60 0.16 17.21
C ASN A 147 3.04 1.11 16.15
N ASN A 148 3.82 2.10 15.70
CA ASN A 148 3.39 3.04 14.65
C ASN A 148 3.03 2.28 13.36
N ILE A 149 3.90 1.35 12.94
CA ILE A 149 3.68 0.52 11.75
C ILE A 149 2.39 -0.32 11.91
N ARG A 150 2.21 -0.96 13.07
CA ARG A 150 1.04 -1.77 13.40
C ARG A 150 -0.24 -0.93 13.39
N ASP A 151 -0.21 0.26 13.97
CA ASP A 151 -1.39 1.09 14.16
C ASP A 151 -1.82 1.72 12.82
N THR A 152 -0.87 2.16 11.99
CA THR A 152 -1.16 2.57 10.59
C THR A 152 -1.71 1.40 9.77
N PHE A 153 -1.15 0.20 9.91
CA PHE A 153 -1.67 -1.00 9.26
C PHE A 153 -3.09 -1.35 9.72
N ARG A 154 -3.36 -1.25 11.04
CA ARG A 154 -4.69 -1.45 11.62
C ARG A 154 -5.71 -0.49 11.02
N ILE A 155 -5.40 0.80 10.94
CA ILE A 155 -6.29 1.82 10.35
C ILE A 155 -6.62 1.48 8.90
N LEU A 156 -5.62 1.12 8.09
CA LEU A 156 -5.83 0.70 6.69
C LEU A 156 -6.76 -0.52 6.57
N LEU A 157 -6.65 -1.49 7.48
CA LEU A 157 -7.54 -2.65 7.51
C LEU A 157 -8.96 -2.28 7.91
N GLN A 158 -9.14 -1.43 8.93
CA GLN A 158 -10.44 -0.96 9.40
C GLN A 158 -11.19 -0.18 8.31
N MET A 159 -10.53 0.81 7.71
CA MET A 159 -11.08 1.57 6.59
C MET A 159 -11.44 0.65 5.42
N GLY A 160 -10.54 -0.30 5.11
CA GLY A 160 -10.76 -1.27 4.04
C GLY A 160 -12.00 -2.14 4.27
N ALA A 161 -12.27 -2.57 5.51
CA ALA A 161 -13.45 -3.36 5.84
C ALA A 161 -14.74 -2.54 5.76
N VAL A 162 -14.72 -1.29 6.26
CA VAL A 162 -15.88 -0.37 6.18
C VAL A 162 -16.22 -0.06 4.71
N LEU A 163 -15.22 0.27 3.89
CA LEU A 163 -15.41 0.56 2.46
C LEU A 163 -15.89 -0.68 1.70
N MET A 164 -15.39 -1.87 2.03
CA MET A 164 -15.82 -3.11 1.40
C MET A 164 -17.28 -3.42 1.71
N PHE A 165 -17.71 -3.22 2.95
CA PHE A 165 -19.11 -3.42 3.35
C PHE A 165 -20.04 -2.37 2.74
N GLY A 166 -19.68 -1.09 2.79
CA GLY A 166 -20.50 -0.01 2.24
C GLY A 166 -20.58 -0.02 0.70
N GLY A 167 -19.46 -0.34 0.04
CA GLY A 167 -19.37 -0.37 -1.42
C GLY A 167 -19.78 -1.70 -2.07
N GLN A 168 -19.98 -2.76 -1.27
CA GLN A 168 -20.27 -4.12 -1.75
C GLN A 168 -19.31 -4.60 -2.85
N MET A 169 -18.04 -4.21 -2.75
CA MET A 169 -17.01 -4.54 -3.73
C MET A 169 -15.64 -4.72 -3.07
N PRO A 170 -14.72 -5.47 -3.70
CA PRO A 170 -13.36 -5.65 -3.20
C PRO A 170 -12.61 -4.32 -3.03
N VAL A 171 -11.79 -4.23 -1.97
CA VAL A 171 -10.91 -3.07 -1.73
C VAL A 171 -9.45 -3.47 -1.88
N VAL A 172 -8.76 -2.85 -2.84
CA VAL A 172 -7.30 -2.90 -3.02
C VAL A 172 -6.66 -1.95 -2.02
N LYS A 173 -5.78 -2.47 -1.16
CA LYS A 173 -5.15 -1.72 -0.07
C LYS A 173 -3.69 -1.47 -0.41
N VAL A 174 -3.27 -0.20 -0.43
CA VAL A 174 -1.90 0.23 -0.72
C VAL A 174 -1.40 1.13 0.41
N GLY A 175 -0.33 0.72 1.08
CA GLY A 175 0.27 1.51 2.15
C GLY A 175 1.24 2.57 1.61
N ARG A 176 1.18 3.79 2.11
CA ARG A 176 2.27 4.77 2.06
C ARG A 176 3.22 4.48 3.22
N LEU A 177 3.97 3.40 3.08
CA LEU A 177 4.81 2.77 4.11
C LEU A 177 6.04 2.14 3.45
N ALA A 178 7.12 1.96 4.19
CA ALA A 178 8.34 1.31 3.74
C ALA A 178 9.01 1.98 2.53
N GLY A 179 9.06 3.32 2.49
CA GLY A 179 9.81 4.03 1.45
C GLY A 179 9.47 5.51 1.25
N GLN A 180 8.50 6.06 1.97
CA GLN A 180 8.02 7.44 1.80
C GLN A 180 8.94 8.45 2.53
N PHE A 181 10.25 8.37 2.30
CA PHE A 181 11.27 9.16 3.02
C PHE A 181 11.73 10.43 2.30
N ALA A 182 11.20 10.72 1.11
CA ALA A 182 11.55 11.90 0.33
C ALA A 182 10.31 12.78 0.10
N LYS A 183 10.51 14.10 0.12
CA LYS A 183 9.46 15.09 -0.14
C LYS A 183 9.93 16.21 -1.08
N PRO A 184 9.11 16.60 -2.07
CA PRO A 184 9.38 17.77 -2.87
C PRO A 184 9.23 19.04 -2.02
N ARG A 185 9.89 20.11 -2.44
CA ARG A 185 9.77 21.43 -1.79
C ARG A 185 9.51 22.49 -2.86
N SER A 186 8.61 23.42 -2.55
CA SER A 186 8.37 24.59 -3.40
C SER A 186 9.61 25.48 -3.46
N GLU A 187 10.22 25.73 -2.29
CA GLU A 187 11.43 26.54 -2.16
C GLU A 187 12.65 25.69 -1.80
N PRO A 188 13.81 25.91 -2.46
CA PRO A 188 15.04 25.16 -2.17
C PRO A 188 15.66 25.54 -0.82
N PHE A 189 15.34 26.72 -0.28
CA PHE A 189 15.83 27.20 1.01
C PHE A 189 14.67 27.50 1.96
N GLU A 190 14.95 27.34 3.25
CA GLU A 190 14.09 27.65 4.38
C GLU A 190 14.79 28.71 5.22
N GLU A 191 14.09 29.79 5.52
CA GLU A 191 14.61 30.90 6.32
C GLU A 191 13.89 30.94 7.67
N LYS A 192 14.66 31.03 8.75
CA LYS A 192 14.16 31.15 10.10
C LYS A 192 15.07 32.08 10.89
N ASP A 193 14.48 33.07 11.55
CA ASP A 193 15.19 34.04 12.40
C ASP A 193 16.39 34.72 11.67
N GLY A 194 16.23 35.00 10.36
CA GLY A 194 17.27 35.61 9.51
C GLY A 194 18.37 34.66 9.02
N VAL A 195 18.33 33.38 9.41
CA VAL A 195 19.26 32.34 8.93
C VAL A 195 18.60 31.56 7.80
N LYS A 196 19.29 31.46 6.66
CA LYS A 196 18.82 30.75 5.46
C LYS A 196 19.57 29.43 5.28
N LEU A 197 18.85 28.30 5.31
CA LEU A 197 19.42 26.96 5.14
C LEU A 197 18.71 26.18 4.02
N PRO A 198 19.31 25.14 3.44
CA PRO A 198 18.61 24.26 2.52
C PRO A 198 17.35 23.68 3.16
N SER A 199 16.27 23.62 2.39
CA SER A 199 15.01 23.03 2.83
C SER A 199 15.19 21.56 3.22
N TYR A 200 14.55 21.12 4.31
CA TYR A 200 14.43 19.68 4.62
C TYR A 200 13.65 18.98 3.49
N ARG A 201 14.22 17.95 2.86
CA ARG A 201 13.67 17.21 1.71
C ARG A 201 13.29 15.77 2.05
N GLY A 202 13.17 15.45 3.34
CA GLY A 202 12.84 14.12 3.81
C GLY A 202 14.10 13.36 4.27
N ASP A 203 13.91 12.42 5.18
CA ASP A 203 14.99 11.73 5.88
C ASP A 203 15.92 10.95 4.94
N ASN A 204 15.46 10.61 3.73
CA ASN A 204 16.29 9.99 2.68
C ASN A 204 17.37 10.92 2.11
N ILE A 205 17.21 12.24 2.28
CA ILE A 205 18.07 13.26 1.67
C ILE A 205 18.87 13.99 2.75
N ASN A 206 18.19 14.63 3.70
CA ASN A 206 18.83 15.42 4.75
C ASN A 206 17.99 15.34 6.05
N GLY A 207 18.48 15.94 7.13
CA GLY A 207 17.81 15.95 8.43
C GLY A 207 16.78 17.07 8.58
N ASP A 208 15.82 16.83 9.45
CA ASP A 208 14.75 17.79 9.80
C ASP A 208 15.25 18.98 10.63
N ALA A 209 16.26 18.76 11.48
CA ALA A 209 16.81 19.78 12.37
C ALA A 209 17.33 21.00 11.59
N PHE A 210 17.00 22.21 12.09
CA PHE A 210 17.39 23.47 11.47
C PHE A 210 18.82 23.86 11.87
N ASN A 211 19.81 23.15 11.32
CA ASN A 211 21.23 23.49 11.43
C ASN A 211 21.97 23.08 10.15
N GLU A 212 23.07 23.76 9.87
CA GLU A 212 23.84 23.59 8.64
C GLU A 212 24.20 22.11 8.37
N LYS A 213 24.79 21.43 9.36
CA LYS A 213 25.18 20.02 9.25
C LYS A 213 24.03 19.10 8.90
N SER A 214 22.85 19.32 9.48
CA SER A 214 21.68 18.47 9.23
C SER A 214 21.06 18.73 7.87
N ARG A 215 21.20 19.95 7.31
CA ARG A 215 20.57 20.32 6.03
C ARG A 215 21.40 19.96 4.80
N VAL A 216 22.68 19.66 4.96
CA VAL A 216 23.53 19.10 3.89
C VAL A 216 22.98 17.72 3.47
N PRO A 217 22.73 17.48 2.16
CA PRO A 217 22.36 16.16 1.68
C PRO A 217 23.44 15.11 1.96
N ASP A 218 23.04 13.98 2.53
CA ASP A 218 23.92 12.89 2.94
C ASP A 218 23.49 11.60 2.22
N PRO A 219 24.32 11.04 1.32
CA PRO A 219 23.95 9.87 0.55
C PRO A 219 23.78 8.61 1.42
N GLN A 220 24.46 8.51 2.58
CA GLN A 220 24.35 7.35 3.49
C GLN A 220 22.92 7.14 4.00
N ARG A 221 22.11 8.20 4.00
CA ARG A 221 20.68 8.13 4.34
C ARG A 221 19.90 7.19 3.44
N MET A 222 20.33 6.98 2.19
CA MET A 222 19.69 6.01 1.30
C MET A 222 19.84 4.56 1.77
N ILE A 223 21.00 4.20 2.32
CA ILE A 223 21.22 2.87 2.93
C ILE A 223 20.34 2.73 4.16
N ARG A 224 20.29 3.75 5.01
CA ARG A 224 19.42 3.75 6.19
C ARG A 224 17.94 3.64 5.82
N ALA A 225 17.48 4.38 4.82
CA ALA A 225 16.12 4.31 4.29
C ALA A 225 15.79 2.92 3.76
N TYR A 226 16.72 2.29 3.02
CA TYR A 226 16.57 0.91 2.56
C TYR A 226 16.38 -0.06 3.75
N CYS A 227 17.26 0.00 4.75
CA CYS A 227 17.18 -0.89 5.92
C CYS A 227 15.87 -0.73 6.68
N GLN A 228 15.43 0.52 6.88
CA GLN A 228 14.15 0.80 7.52
C GLN A 228 12.97 0.30 6.68
N ALA A 229 12.99 0.53 5.36
CA ALA A 229 11.96 0.04 4.45
C ALA A 229 11.85 -1.49 4.46
N ALA A 230 12.99 -2.19 4.38
CA ALA A 230 13.04 -3.65 4.43
C ALA A 230 12.48 -4.20 5.75
N ALA A 231 12.86 -3.59 6.89
CA ALA A 231 12.36 -3.99 8.21
C ALA A 231 10.85 -3.70 8.37
N THR A 232 10.38 -2.53 7.94
CA THR A 232 8.95 -2.17 7.94
C THR A 232 8.14 -3.14 7.10
N LEU A 233 8.58 -3.43 5.87
CA LEU A 233 7.86 -4.34 4.99
C LEU A 233 7.85 -5.77 5.51
N ASN A 234 8.95 -6.24 6.10
CA ASN A 234 8.99 -7.55 6.73
C ASN A 234 7.96 -7.68 7.86
N LEU A 235 7.84 -6.65 8.72
CA LEU A 235 6.83 -6.62 9.78
C LEU A 235 5.41 -6.57 9.22
N LEU A 236 5.16 -5.76 8.19
CA LEU A 236 3.87 -5.70 7.52
C LEU A 236 3.46 -7.05 6.92
N ARG A 237 4.40 -7.77 6.30
CA ARG A 237 4.17 -9.12 5.79
C ARG A 237 3.80 -10.07 6.91
N ALA A 238 4.51 -10.02 8.04
CA ALA A 238 4.20 -10.84 9.22
C ALA A 238 2.80 -10.53 9.78
N PHE A 239 2.36 -9.27 9.81
CA PHE A 239 0.99 -8.94 10.22
C PHE A 239 -0.06 -9.41 9.20
N ALA A 240 0.23 -9.30 7.91
CA ALA A 240 -0.70 -9.70 6.85
C ALA A 240 -0.94 -11.22 6.84
N THR A 241 0.09 -12.04 7.05
CA THR A 241 -0.01 -13.51 6.99
C THR A 241 -0.17 -14.17 8.36
N GLY A 242 0.31 -13.55 9.44
CA GLY A 242 0.33 -14.09 10.80
C GLY A 242 -0.97 -13.92 11.60
N GLY A 243 -2.11 -13.70 10.93
CA GLY A 243 -3.43 -13.62 11.57
C GLY A 243 -3.78 -12.28 12.23
N TYR A 244 -2.89 -11.28 12.21
CA TYR A 244 -3.25 -9.92 12.65
C TYR A 244 -4.33 -9.30 11.76
N ALA A 245 -4.29 -9.59 10.46
CA ALA A 245 -5.29 -9.17 9.48
C ALA A 245 -6.58 -10.02 9.44
N ALA A 246 -6.78 -10.94 10.40
CA ALA A 246 -7.99 -11.76 10.44
C ALA A 246 -9.25 -10.90 10.63
N MET A 247 -10.28 -11.14 9.82
CA MET A 247 -11.51 -10.34 9.79
C MET A 247 -12.19 -10.20 11.15
N GLN A 248 -12.15 -11.25 11.99
CA GLN A 248 -12.68 -11.21 13.37
C GLN A 248 -12.06 -10.10 14.21
N ARG A 249 -10.76 -9.83 14.04
CA ARG A 249 -10.08 -8.75 14.77
C ARG A 249 -10.47 -7.36 14.24
N VAL A 250 -10.71 -7.26 12.95
CA VAL A 250 -11.13 -5.98 12.32
C VAL A 250 -12.51 -5.56 12.82
N THR A 251 -13.44 -6.50 12.97
CA THR A 251 -14.75 -6.22 13.56
C THR A 251 -14.63 -5.75 15.00
N GLN A 252 -13.79 -6.40 15.82
CA GLN A 252 -13.56 -5.97 17.20
C GLN A 252 -13.04 -4.53 17.27
N TRP A 253 -12.08 -4.17 16.43
CA TRP A 253 -11.53 -2.82 16.43
C TRP A 253 -12.52 -1.74 16.00
N ASN A 254 -13.45 -2.09 15.11
CA ASN A 254 -14.49 -1.15 14.69
C ASN A 254 -15.50 -0.92 15.81
N LEU A 255 -15.84 -1.95 16.59
CA LEU A 255 -16.66 -1.81 17.79
C LEU A 255 -15.98 -0.91 18.82
N ASP A 256 -14.68 -1.11 19.08
CA ASP A 256 -13.91 -0.24 19.99
C ASP A 256 -13.97 1.24 19.53
N PHE A 257 -13.92 1.52 18.23
CA PHE A 257 -14.02 2.89 17.71
C PHE A 257 -15.41 3.49 17.93
N THR A 258 -16.47 2.72 17.65
CA THR A 258 -17.85 3.17 17.83
C THR A 258 -18.14 3.49 19.30
N GLU A 259 -17.71 2.65 20.23
CA GLU A 259 -17.91 2.85 21.68
C GLU A 259 -17.23 4.11 22.24
N HIS A 260 -16.16 4.61 21.59
CA HIS A 260 -15.36 5.73 22.08
C HIS A 260 -15.46 6.99 21.19
N SER A 261 -16.46 7.06 20.30
CA SER A 261 -16.66 8.21 19.41
C SER A 261 -18.02 8.89 19.67
N GLU A 262 -18.06 10.22 19.67
CA GLU A 262 -19.31 10.99 19.83
C GLU A 262 -20.35 10.69 18.73
N GLN A 263 -19.91 10.14 17.59
CA GLN A 263 -20.75 9.73 16.48
C GLN A 263 -21.24 8.28 16.58
N GLY A 264 -20.70 7.46 17.47
CA GLY A 264 -21.13 6.08 17.66
C GLY A 264 -22.46 5.93 18.41
N ASP A 265 -22.83 6.96 19.18
CA ASP A 265 -24.08 7.03 19.95
C ASP A 265 -25.27 7.57 19.14
N ARG A 266 -25.08 7.93 17.87
CA ARG A 266 -26.13 8.44 16.96
C ARG A 266 -26.53 7.41 15.92
#